data_AF-J9F7S3-F1
#
_entry.id   AF-J9F7S3-F1
#
_cell.length_a   1.000
_cell.length_b   1.000
_cell.length_c   1.000
_cell.angle_alpha   90.00
_cell.angle_beta   90.00
_cell.angle_gamma   90.00
#
_symmetry.space_group_name_H-M   'P 1'
#
loop_
_entity.id
_entity.type
_entity.pdbx_description
1 polymer ?
#
loop_
_entity_poly.entity_id
_entity_poly.type
_entity_poly.pdbx_seq_one_letter_code
_entity_poly.pdbx_strand_id
1 'polypeptide(L)'
;MEAHDKDITKLKNELGCMQEEKEKYIKQMSVDISKETAEVAKCRKELSEFKSEYNKKLNRIVSLEEEIAKYKQAEMKRETLVSSCDDNDGMLEKMIKNEVQSATKDNVAVCDDKINLEINKLKMQNEELREVNYKIVEISQQQEAIFKKHLEEVEKNHMKALQQHCCNVFKTLCAIAPQNTKLPSVPVICDMDQFFKWLKDVENVMKDEIIKQINMNEGDESENKMNLKKVAELEASNRRYRSALTNLSSHIDAIEQEAILKEEVYLSEISRLRHEINEQLKKQLENEYKRKLELVSQASKIYEVMNRQQKKHSNNEMVAESQMKNGSAYDLGGANYNSNGNCTEMVRNGYDDELDIYV
;
A
#
# COMPACT_ATOMS: atom_id res chain seq x y z
N MET A 1 -72.37 11.15 6.54
CA MET A 1 -71.38 12.24 6.46
C MET A 1 -70.48 12.19 7.69
N GLU A 2 -70.95 12.58 8.88
CA GLU A 2 -70.12 12.71 10.10
C GLU A 2 -69.14 11.55 10.39
N ALA A 3 -69.55 10.29 10.22
CA ALA A 3 -68.65 9.13 10.41
C ALA A 3 -67.46 9.11 9.43
N HIS A 4 -67.69 9.44 8.16
CA HIS A 4 -66.69 9.47 7.10
C HIS A 4 -65.66 10.59 7.32
N ASP A 5 -66.12 11.76 7.80
CA ASP A 5 -65.25 12.91 8.09
C ASP A 5 -64.36 12.64 9.33
N LYS A 6 -64.87 11.85 10.28
CA LYS A 6 -64.10 11.37 11.44
C LYS A 6 -62.99 10.40 11.02
N ASP A 7 -63.27 9.48 10.10
CA ASP A 7 -62.28 8.53 9.59
C ASP A 7 -61.20 9.21 8.75
N ILE A 8 -61.56 10.19 7.91
CA ILE A 8 -60.60 11.06 7.19
C ILE A 8 -59.69 11.80 8.17
N THR A 9 -60.25 12.35 9.25
CA THR A 9 -59.47 13.07 10.26
C THR A 9 -58.47 12.15 10.98
N LYS A 10 -58.88 10.91 11.27
CA LYS A 10 -58.00 9.89 11.88
C LYS A 10 -56.84 9.52 10.95
N LEU A 11 -57.12 9.21 9.69
CA LEU A 11 -56.08 8.87 8.69
C LEU A 11 -55.11 10.04 8.46
N LYS A 12 -55.59 11.29 8.49
CA LYS A 12 -54.74 12.48 8.34
C LYS A 12 -53.78 12.66 9.53
N ASN A 13 -54.22 12.35 10.75
CA ASN A 13 -53.37 12.39 11.93
C ASN A 13 -52.33 11.24 11.91
N GLU A 14 -52.75 10.03 11.54
CA GLU A 14 -51.84 8.88 11.39
C GLU A 14 -50.76 9.14 10.32
N LEU A 15 -51.12 9.76 9.18
CA LEU A 15 -50.17 10.22 8.16
C LEU A 15 -49.16 11.25 8.72
N GLY A 16 -49.63 12.20 9.53
CA GLY A 16 -48.78 13.19 10.21
C GLY A 16 -47.75 12.54 11.12
N CYS A 17 -48.19 11.64 12.01
CA CYS A 17 -47.30 10.92 12.92
C CYS A 17 -46.25 10.08 12.17
N MET A 18 -46.65 9.35 11.11
CA MET A 18 -45.68 8.60 10.27
C MET A 18 -44.67 9.51 9.56
N GLN A 19 -45.07 10.73 9.18
CA GLN A 19 -44.18 11.70 8.55
C GLN A 19 -43.18 12.30 9.55
N GLU A 20 -43.60 12.58 10.79
CA GLU A 20 -42.73 13.01 11.89
C GLU A 20 -41.72 11.92 12.28
N GLU A 21 -42.15 10.66 12.40
CA GLU A 21 -41.25 9.52 12.66
C GLU A 21 -40.23 9.34 11.53
N LYS A 22 -40.66 9.41 10.26
CA LYS A 22 -39.76 9.36 9.10
C LYS A 22 -38.69 10.45 9.16
N GLU A 23 -39.07 11.69 9.49
CA GLU A 23 -38.11 12.79 9.59
C GLU A 23 -37.11 12.57 10.74
N LYS A 24 -37.57 12.02 11.88
CA LYS A 24 -36.71 11.64 13.00
C LYS A 24 -35.70 10.56 12.62
N TYR A 25 -36.11 9.51 11.89
CA TYR A 25 -35.20 8.48 11.39
C TYR A 25 -34.17 9.03 10.39
N ILE A 26 -34.58 9.93 9.48
CA ILE A 26 -33.66 10.60 8.54
C ILE A 26 -32.60 11.42 9.29
N LYS A 27 -33.01 12.17 10.33
CA LYS A 27 -32.10 12.95 11.18
C LYS A 27 -31.10 12.06 11.92
N GLN A 28 -31.57 10.96 12.52
CA GLN A 28 -30.71 10.00 13.21
C GLN A 28 -29.69 9.36 12.26
N MET A 29 -30.14 8.85 11.12
CA MET A 29 -29.28 8.24 10.10
C MET A 29 -28.21 9.22 9.57
N SER A 30 -28.53 10.51 9.43
CA SER A 30 -27.57 11.54 9.07
C SER A 30 -26.47 11.75 10.12
N VAL A 31 -26.84 11.72 11.42
CA VAL A 31 -25.87 11.76 12.53
C VAL A 31 -24.97 10.54 12.55
N ASP A 32 -25.53 9.34 12.35
CA ASP A 32 -24.77 8.09 12.35
C ASP A 32 -23.79 8.01 11.17
N ILE A 33 -24.22 8.42 9.96
CA ILE A 33 -23.34 8.55 8.77
C ILE A 33 -22.21 9.55 9.02
N SER A 34 -22.50 10.70 9.65
CA SER A 34 -21.49 11.71 9.98
C SER A 34 -20.44 11.18 10.97
N LYS A 35 -20.88 10.42 11.99
CA LYS A 35 -20.00 9.77 12.97
C LYS A 35 -19.09 8.72 12.30
N GLU A 36 -19.67 7.82 11.51
CA GLU A 36 -18.93 6.79 10.77
C GLU A 36 -17.89 7.42 9.82
N THR A 37 -18.27 8.49 9.11
CA THR A 37 -17.37 9.22 8.22
C THR A 37 -16.17 9.81 8.95
N ALA A 38 -16.36 10.32 10.18
CA ALA A 38 -15.27 10.84 11.02
C ALA A 38 -14.34 9.72 11.54
N GLU A 39 -14.87 8.56 11.91
CA GLU A 39 -14.08 7.40 12.34
C GLU A 39 -13.27 6.81 11.17
N VAL A 40 -13.84 6.73 9.97
CA VAL A 40 -13.14 6.35 8.73
C VAL A 40 -12.03 7.35 8.38
N ALA A 41 -12.27 8.66 8.53
CA ALA A 41 -11.25 9.68 8.32
C ALA A 41 -10.07 9.54 9.31
N LYS A 42 -10.36 9.22 10.58
CA LYS A 42 -9.34 8.94 11.61
C LYS A 42 -8.50 7.70 11.26
N CYS A 43 -9.14 6.59 10.91
CA CYS A 43 -8.43 5.36 10.53
C CYS A 43 -7.56 5.54 9.27
N ARG A 44 -8.03 6.31 8.28
CA ARG A 44 -7.25 6.66 7.08
C ARG A 44 -6.01 7.49 7.42
N LYS A 45 -6.14 8.43 8.36
CA LYS A 45 -5.00 9.22 8.86
C LYS A 45 -3.97 8.33 9.55
N GLU A 46 -4.38 7.51 10.53
CA GLU A 46 -3.49 6.59 11.25
C GLU A 46 -2.77 5.61 10.32
N LEU A 47 -3.46 5.09 9.29
CA LEU A 47 -2.85 4.25 8.25
C LEU A 47 -1.81 5.00 7.40
N SER A 48 -2.05 6.26 7.07
CA SER A 48 -1.09 7.09 6.32
C SER A 48 0.17 7.41 7.13
N GLU A 49 0.02 7.66 8.43
CA GLU A 49 1.12 7.89 9.37
C GLU A 49 1.97 6.61 9.53
N PHE A 50 1.32 5.45 9.73
CA PHE A 50 2.02 4.16 9.78
C PHE A 50 2.79 3.84 8.50
N LYS A 51 2.19 4.12 7.32
CA LYS A 51 2.85 3.91 6.02
C LYS A 51 4.06 4.83 5.82
N SER A 52 3.98 6.08 6.29
CA SER A 52 5.11 7.02 6.29
C SER A 52 6.27 6.49 7.15
N GLU A 53 5.99 6.11 8.40
CA GLU A 53 7.01 5.58 9.32
C GLU A 53 7.62 4.24 8.86
N TYR A 54 6.83 3.37 8.22
CA TYR A 54 7.34 2.17 7.57
C TYR A 54 8.34 2.50 6.45
N ASN A 55 7.99 3.42 5.56
CA ASN A 55 8.85 3.84 4.45
C ASN A 55 10.14 4.51 4.93
N LYS A 56 10.08 5.36 5.96
CA LYS A 56 11.28 5.99 6.57
C LYS A 56 12.26 4.93 7.09
N LYS A 57 11.74 3.90 7.78
CA LYS A 57 12.55 2.79 8.31
C LYS A 57 13.15 1.94 7.19
N LEU A 58 12.36 1.63 6.15
CA LEU A 58 12.83 0.89 4.97
C LEU A 58 13.97 1.64 4.25
N ASN A 59 13.79 2.94 3.97
CA ASN A 59 14.81 3.77 3.34
C ASN A 59 16.09 3.86 4.18
N ARG A 60 15.97 3.88 5.51
CA ARG A 60 17.13 3.86 6.41
C ARG A 60 17.88 2.53 6.36
N ILE A 61 17.19 1.40 6.24
CA ILE A 61 17.80 0.08 6.06
C ILE A 61 18.60 0.04 4.75
N VAL A 62 17.99 0.41 3.62
CA VAL A 62 18.66 0.44 2.30
C VAL A 62 19.90 1.35 2.33
N SER A 63 19.80 2.53 2.96
CA SER A 63 20.94 3.45 3.12
C SER A 63 22.12 2.82 3.88
N LEU A 64 21.84 2.03 4.92
CA LEU A 64 22.85 1.32 5.71
C LEU A 64 23.45 0.14 4.93
N GLU A 65 22.64 -0.60 4.17
CA GLU A 65 23.10 -1.68 3.30
C GLU A 65 24.08 -1.18 2.22
N GLU A 66 23.79 -0.03 1.61
CA GLU A 66 24.73 0.64 0.69
C GLU A 66 26.02 1.07 1.37
N GLU A 67 25.96 1.62 2.58
CA GLU A 67 27.14 2.06 3.33
C GLU A 67 28.03 0.86 3.69
N ILE A 68 27.42 -0.23 4.17
CA ILE A 68 28.08 -1.51 4.42
C ILE A 68 28.72 -2.07 3.14
N ALA A 69 28.03 -1.98 1.99
CA ALA A 69 28.59 -2.41 0.71
C ALA A 69 29.81 -1.58 0.29
N LYS A 70 29.78 -0.26 0.49
CA LYS A 70 30.93 0.65 0.23
C LYS A 70 32.13 0.29 1.11
N TYR A 71 31.93 0.03 2.40
CA TYR A 71 33.01 -0.40 3.29
C TYR A 71 33.57 -1.79 2.90
N LYS A 72 32.72 -2.77 2.59
CA LYS A 72 33.16 -4.08 2.08
C LYS A 72 33.99 -3.95 0.80
N GLN A 73 33.59 -3.10 -0.14
CA GLN A 73 34.35 -2.88 -1.37
C GLN A 73 35.71 -2.20 -1.11
N ALA A 74 35.78 -1.28 -0.14
CA ALA A 74 37.03 -0.63 0.26
C ALA A 74 38.00 -1.59 0.99
N GLU A 75 37.47 -2.54 1.77
CA GLU A 75 38.26 -3.62 2.39
C GLU A 75 38.85 -4.55 1.33
N MET A 76 38.01 -5.10 0.43
CA MET A 76 38.47 -5.98 -0.66
C MET A 76 39.51 -5.31 -1.58
N LYS A 77 39.39 -3.99 -1.81
CA LYS A 77 40.39 -3.20 -2.55
C LYS A 77 41.70 -3.03 -1.79
N ARG A 78 41.72 -3.04 -0.46
CA ARG A 78 42.96 -3.05 0.34
C ARG A 78 43.59 -4.44 0.35
N GLU A 79 42.81 -5.50 0.54
CA GLU A 79 43.31 -6.88 0.53
C GLU A 79 43.95 -7.25 -0.82
N THR A 80 43.32 -6.88 -1.94
CA THR A 80 43.91 -7.12 -3.29
C THR A 80 45.18 -6.31 -3.56
N LEU A 81 45.33 -5.11 -3.01
CA LEU A 81 46.54 -4.28 -3.17
C LEU A 81 47.70 -4.77 -2.31
N VAL A 82 47.43 -5.47 -1.21
CA VAL A 82 48.43 -6.19 -0.41
C VAL A 82 48.80 -7.52 -1.08
N SER A 83 47.85 -8.20 -1.71
CA SER A 83 48.08 -9.46 -2.43
C SER A 83 48.87 -9.30 -3.73
N SER A 84 48.91 -8.12 -4.35
CA SER A 84 49.67 -7.88 -5.59
C SER A 84 51.17 -7.57 -5.37
N CYS A 85 51.68 -7.74 -4.15
CA CYS A 85 53.07 -7.45 -3.77
C CYS A 85 53.96 -8.70 -3.61
N ASP A 86 53.44 -9.90 -3.85
CA ASP A 86 54.12 -11.18 -3.59
C ASP A 86 54.11 -12.16 -4.80
N ASP A 87 54.26 -11.64 -6.03
CA ASP A 87 54.47 -12.46 -7.24
C ASP A 87 55.53 -11.84 -8.19
N ASN A 88 56.78 -11.78 -7.71
CA ASN A 88 58.06 -11.73 -8.46
C ASN A 88 59.18 -11.67 -7.38
N ASP A 89 60.17 -12.56 -7.30
CA ASP A 89 61.10 -12.89 -8.37
C ASP A 89 61.82 -14.23 -8.10
N GLY A 90 61.89 -15.09 -9.12
CA GLY A 90 62.58 -16.37 -9.07
C GLY A 90 64.07 -16.23 -9.38
N MET A 91 64.85 -15.62 -8.47
CA MET A 91 66.28 -15.34 -8.69
C MET A 91 67.15 -15.55 -7.42
N LEU A 92 67.32 -16.80 -6.96
CA LEU A 92 68.43 -17.11 -6.05
C LEU A 92 69.01 -18.54 -6.13
N GLU A 93 69.13 -19.12 -7.32
CA GLU A 93 69.90 -20.36 -7.54
C GLU A 93 71.21 -20.12 -8.31
N LYS A 94 72.17 -19.44 -7.68
CA LYS A 94 73.65 -19.57 -7.90
C LYS A 94 74.46 -18.52 -7.12
N MET A 95 75.00 -18.94 -5.97
CA MET A 95 76.35 -18.67 -5.41
C MET A 95 76.29 -18.88 -3.89
N ILE A 96 76.70 -20.08 -3.42
CA ILE A 96 78.07 -20.38 -2.96
C ILE A 96 78.43 -19.65 -1.64
N LYS A 97 78.36 -20.43 -0.55
CA LYS A 97 79.25 -20.41 0.63
C LYS A 97 79.70 -19.05 1.19
N ASN A 98 79.15 -18.63 2.34
CA ASN A 98 79.85 -18.77 3.64
C ASN A 98 79.02 -18.26 4.84
N GLU A 99 79.33 -18.88 5.99
CA GLU A 99 79.31 -18.35 7.38
C GLU A 99 78.07 -17.65 8.01
N VAL A 100 77.49 -18.38 8.97
CA VAL A 100 77.39 -18.04 10.43
C VAL A 100 76.42 -16.93 10.92
N GLN A 101 75.75 -17.28 12.05
CA GLN A 101 75.07 -16.45 13.07
C GLN A 101 73.59 -16.00 12.88
N SER A 102 72.70 -16.66 13.66
CA SER A 102 71.62 -16.09 14.51
C SER A 102 70.47 -15.26 13.87
N ALA A 103 69.21 -15.29 14.33
CA ALA A 103 68.63 -15.79 15.58
C ALA A 103 67.11 -16.14 15.46
N THR A 104 66.59 -16.92 16.42
CA THR A 104 65.22 -16.93 17.00
C THR A 104 63.95 -16.68 16.16
N LYS A 105 63.04 -17.68 16.18
CA LYS A 105 61.71 -17.71 16.87
C LYS A 105 60.85 -16.42 16.92
N ASP A 106 59.52 -16.42 16.79
CA ASP A 106 58.47 -17.46 16.67
C ASP A 106 57.30 -16.88 15.84
N ASN A 107 56.53 -17.68 15.06
CA ASN A 107 55.29 -17.23 14.38
C ASN A 107 54.44 -18.42 13.86
N VAL A 108 53.54 -19.01 14.67
CA VAL A 108 52.61 -20.08 14.18
C VAL A 108 51.19 -20.06 14.80
N ALA A 109 50.97 -19.57 16.02
CA ALA A 109 49.79 -19.97 16.81
C ALA A 109 48.47 -19.15 16.67
N VAL A 110 48.38 -18.13 15.80
CA VAL A 110 47.27 -17.12 15.88
C VAL A 110 46.25 -17.20 14.73
N CYS A 111 46.52 -17.94 13.65
CA CYS A 111 45.67 -17.91 12.44
C CYS A 111 44.39 -18.76 12.52
N ASP A 112 44.40 -19.91 13.20
CA ASP A 112 43.30 -20.88 13.13
C ASP A 112 42.02 -20.41 13.85
N ASP A 113 42.15 -19.72 14.98
CA ASP A 113 40.99 -19.26 15.77
C ASP A 113 40.12 -18.25 15.01
N LYS A 114 40.74 -17.37 14.21
CA LYS A 114 40.04 -16.37 13.40
C LYS A 114 39.21 -17.02 12.28
N ILE A 115 39.75 -18.06 11.66
CA ILE A 115 39.08 -18.82 10.59
C ILE A 115 37.89 -19.60 11.17
N ASN A 116 38.09 -20.28 12.31
CA ASN A 116 37.03 -21.01 12.99
C ASN A 116 35.88 -20.11 13.46
N LEU A 117 36.18 -18.89 13.92
CA LEU A 117 35.16 -17.90 14.29
C LEU A 117 34.29 -17.48 13.09
N GLU A 118 34.90 -17.18 11.94
CA GLU A 118 34.15 -16.78 10.74
C GLU A 118 33.34 -17.95 10.15
N ILE A 119 33.86 -19.18 10.18
CA ILE A 119 33.10 -20.39 9.79
C ILE A 119 31.84 -20.56 10.66
N ASN A 120 31.93 -20.34 11.97
CA ASN A 120 30.77 -20.45 12.86
C ASN A 120 29.75 -19.33 12.63
N LYS A 121 30.21 -18.11 12.37
CA LYS A 121 29.35 -16.98 11.99
C LYS A 121 28.61 -17.22 10.67
N LEU A 122 29.29 -17.74 9.65
CA LEU A 122 28.69 -18.12 8.37
C LEU A 122 27.67 -19.27 8.51
N LYS A 123 27.91 -20.23 9.42
CA LYS A 123 26.92 -21.28 9.75
C LYS A 123 25.64 -20.69 10.34
N MET A 124 25.75 -19.76 11.30
CA MET A 124 24.58 -19.09 11.88
C MET A 124 23.78 -18.33 10.80
N GLN A 125 24.45 -17.56 9.96
CA GLN A 125 23.80 -16.84 8.85
C GLN A 125 23.15 -17.78 7.82
N ASN A 126 23.74 -18.96 7.57
CA ASN A 126 23.12 -19.96 6.70
C ASN A 126 21.82 -20.52 7.30
N GLU A 127 21.78 -20.72 8.62
CA GLU A 127 20.58 -21.20 9.32
C GLU A 127 19.47 -20.13 9.36
N GLU A 128 19.83 -18.86 9.64
CA GLU A 128 18.91 -17.73 9.54
C GLU A 128 18.29 -17.61 8.13
N LEU A 129 19.11 -17.76 7.08
CA LEU A 129 18.62 -17.77 5.69
C LEU A 129 17.72 -18.98 5.37
N ARG A 130 17.98 -20.16 5.96
CA ARG A 130 17.10 -21.32 5.83
C ARG A 130 15.75 -21.05 6.47
N GLU A 131 15.71 -20.54 7.70
CA GLU A 131 14.46 -20.16 8.37
C GLU A 131 13.64 -19.14 7.56
N VAL A 132 14.30 -18.10 7.03
CA VAL A 132 13.62 -17.09 6.20
C VAL A 132 13.07 -17.72 4.91
N ASN A 133 13.84 -18.58 4.23
CA ASN A 133 13.38 -19.27 3.04
C ASN A 133 12.18 -20.19 3.32
N TYR A 134 12.15 -20.92 4.45
CA TYR A 134 10.99 -21.72 4.84
C TYR A 134 9.74 -20.84 5.05
N LYS A 135 9.88 -19.70 5.75
CA LYS A 135 8.78 -18.73 5.96
C LYS A 135 8.26 -18.15 4.64
N ILE A 136 9.14 -17.88 3.67
CA ILE A 136 8.74 -17.41 2.32
C ILE A 136 7.93 -18.50 1.60
N VAL A 137 8.40 -19.75 1.59
CA VAL A 137 7.68 -20.87 0.94
C VAL A 137 6.31 -21.10 1.58
N GLU A 138 6.22 -21.04 2.91
CA GLU A 138 4.95 -21.15 3.64
C GLU A 138 3.97 -20.03 3.26
N ILE A 139 4.43 -18.77 3.22
CA ILE A 139 3.61 -17.62 2.78
C ILE A 139 3.13 -17.80 1.34
N SER A 140 4.00 -18.24 0.42
CA SER A 140 3.61 -18.50 -0.97
C SER A 140 2.54 -19.58 -1.09
N GLN A 141 2.65 -20.69 -0.34
CA GLN A 141 1.65 -21.75 -0.33
C GLN A 141 0.31 -21.26 0.25
N GLN A 142 0.34 -20.44 1.31
CA GLN A 142 -0.87 -19.83 1.88
C GLN A 142 -1.55 -18.88 0.88
N GLN A 143 -0.76 -18.06 0.16
CA GLN A 143 -1.27 -17.17 -0.89
C GLN A 143 -1.90 -17.95 -2.05
N GLU A 144 -1.24 -19.00 -2.54
CA GLU A 144 -1.77 -19.86 -3.61
C GLU A 144 -3.10 -20.52 -3.22
N ALA A 145 -3.22 -21.02 -1.99
CA ALA A 145 -4.47 -21.58 -1.46
C ALA A 145 -5.60 -20.54 -1.40
N ILE A 146 -5.29 -19.29 -1.02
CA ILE A 146 -6.27 -18.18 -1.01
C ILE A 146 -6.71 -17.83 -2.44
N PHE A 147 -5.78 -17.67 -3.38
CA PHE A 147 -6.11 -17.35 -4.77
C PHE A 147 -6.95 -18.45 -5.44
N LYS A 148 -6.59 -19.71 -5.22
CA LYS A 148 -7.37 -20.85 -5.74
C LYS A 148 -8.81 -20.84 -5.23
N LYS A 149 -9.00 -20.67 -3.92
CA LYS A 149 -10.34 -20.57 -3.31
C LYS A 149 -11.13 -19.38 -3.85
N HIS A 150 -10.48 -18.24 -4.06
CA HIS A 150 -11.14 -17.06 -4.62
C HIS A 150 -11.58 -17.28 -6.07
N LEU A 151 -10.75 -17.93 -6.90
CA LEU A 151 -11.09 -18.28 -8.27
C LEU A 151 -12.32 -19.22 -8.33
N GLU A 152 -12.31 -20.29 -7.53
CA GLU A 152 -13.45 -21.23 -7.42
C GLU A 152 -14.75 -20.54 -6.97
N GLU A 153 -14.65 -19.54 -6.09
CA GLU A 153 -15.80 -18.73 -5.65
C GLU A 153 -16.32 -17.79 -6.76
N VAL A 154 -15.41 -17.13 -7.49
CA VAL A 154 -15.76 -16.24 -8.61
C VAL A 154 -16.45 -17.01 -9.74
N GLU A 155 -15.91 -18.17 -10.14
CA GLU A 155 -16.53 -19.05 -11.14
C GLU A 155 -17.93 -19.49 -10.71
N LYS A 156 -18.07 -19.95 -9.47
CA LYS A 156 -19.37 -20.38 -8.91
C LYS A 156 -20.40 -19.24 -8.85
N ASN A 157 -19.97 -18.02 -8.55
CA ASN A 157 -20.84 -16.86 -8.51
C ASN A 157 -21.21 -16.38 -9.93
N HIS A 158 -20.29 -16.43 -10.89
CA HIS A 158 -20.56 -16.16 -12.29
C HIS A 158 -21.60 -17.13 -12.88
N MET A 159 -21.44 -18.44 -12.65
CA MET A 159 -22.39 -19.47 -13.11
C MET A 159 -23.81 -19.24 -12.58
N LYS A 160 -23.96 -18.87 -11.29
CA LYS A 160 -25.26 -18.51 -10.71
C LYS A 160 -25.85 -17.26 -11.35
N ALA A 161 -25.04 -16.22 -11.56
CA ALA A 161 -25.49 -14.97 -12.17
C ALA A 161 -25.97 -15.17 -13.61
N LEU A 162 -25.23 -15.97 -14.40
CA LEU A 162 -25.61 -16.36 -15.75
C LEU A 162 -26.93 -17.14 -15.77
N GLN A 163 -27.07 -18.17 -14.92
CA GLN A 163 -28.30 -18.94 -14.83
C GLN A 163 -29.52 -18.06 -14.44
N GLN A 164 -29.35 -17.15 -13.48
CA GLN A 164 -30.39 -16.20 -13.08
C GLN A 164 -30.76 -15.24 -14.22
N HIS A 165 -29.78 -14.77 -15.00
CA HIS A 165 -30.02 -13.95 -16.19
C HIS A 165 -30.85 -14.71 -17.23
N CYS A 166 -30.47 -15.96 -17.57
CA CYS A 166 -31.23 -16.80 -18.49
C CYS A 166 -32.69 -17.00 -18.03
N CYS A 167 -32.91 -17.28 -16.74
CA CYS A 167 -34.25 -17.40 -16.16
C CYS A 167 -35.07 -16.10 -16.24
N ASN A 168 -34.44 -14.94 -16.05
CA ASN A 168 -35.11 -13.63 -16.16
C ASN A 168 -35.51 -13.30 -17.61
N VAL A 169 -34.63 -13.61 -18.57
CA VAL A 169 -34.90 -13.49 -20.01
C VAL A 169 -36.08 -14.37 -20.41
N PHE A 170 -36.10 -15.64 -19.98
CA PHE A 170 -37.22 -16.55 -20.25
C PHE A 170 -38.56 -16.07 -19.66
N LYS A 171 -38.58 -15.63 -18.40
CA LYS A 171 -39.80 -15.05 -17.80
C LYS A 171 -40.34 -13.86 -18.60
N THR A 172 -39.44 -12.99 -19.06
CA THR A 172 -39.79 -11.84 -19.91
C THR A 172 -40.38 -12.30 -21.25
N LEU A 173 -39.74 -13.27 -21.89
CA LEU A 173 -40.19 -13.84 -23.17
C LEU A 173 -41.56 -14.52 -23.04
N CYS A 174 -41.80 -15.30 -21.98
CA CYS A 174 -43.12 -15.88 -21.70
C CYS A 174 -44.20 -14.83 -21.43
N ALA A 175 -43.86 -13.67 -20.87
CA ALA A 175 -44.82 -12.60 -20.59
C ALA A 175 -45.24 -11.80 -21.84
N ILE A 176 -44.39 -11.76 -22.88
CA ILE A 176 -44.68 -11.08 -24.16
C ILE A 176 -45.15 -12.03 -25.26
N ALA A 177 -44.95 -13.34 -25.11
CA ALA A 177 -45.39 -14.34 -26.07
C ALA A 177 -46.93 -14.41 -26.13
N PRO A 178 -47.53 -14.65 -27.31
CA PRO A 178 -48.97 -14.89 -27.43
C PRO A 178 -49.44 -16.05 -26.52
N GLN A 179 -50.67 -15.97 -26.01
CA GLN A 179 -51.18 -16.84 -24.93
C GLN A 179 -51.15 -18.36 -25.22
N ASN A 180 -51.01 -18.76 -26.49
CA ASN A 180 -50.95 -20.17 -26.91
C ASN A 180 -49.52 -20.63 -27.32
N THR A 181 -48.53 -19.75 -27.31
CA THR A 181 -47.17 -20.05 -27.77
C THR A 181 -46.36 -20.81 -26.71
N LYS A 182 -46.05 -22.08 -26.97
CA LYS A 182 -45.17 -22.88 -26.10
C LYS A 182 -43.70 -22.62 -26.44
N LEU A 183 -43.05 -21.79 -25.63
CA LEU A 183 -41.61 -21.55 -25.76
C LEU A 183 -40.77 -22.75 -25.25
N PRO A 184 -39.62 -23.04 -25.87
CA PRO A 184 -38.65 -24.02 -25.35
C PRO A 184 -38.19 -23.69 -23.92
N SER A 185 -38.12 -24.70 -23.05
CA SER A 185 -37.59 -24.56 -21.70
C SER A 185 -36.10 -24.19 -21.70
N VAL A 186 -35.68 -23.31 -20.78
CA VAL A 186 -34.27 -22.94 -20.58
C VAL A 186 -33.45 -24.18 -20.19
N PRO A 187 -32.24 -24.39 -20.75
CA PRO A 187 -31.31 -25.41 -20.28
C PRO A 187 -30.96 -25.24 -18.80
N VAL A 188 -30.84 -26.35 -18.07
CA VAL A 188 -30.54 -26.34 -16.62
C VAL A 188 -29.12 -25.85 -16.34
N ILE A 189 -28.19 -26.12 -17.26
CA ILE A 189 -26.84 -25.57 -17.30
C ILE A 189 -26.71 -24.89 -18.67
N CYS A 190 -26.35 -23.62 -18.69
CA CYS A 190 -26.03 -22.88 -19.91
C CYS A 190 -24.58 -22.44 -19.83
N ASP A 191 -23.76 -22.89 -20.78
CA ASP A 191 -22.68 -22.04 -21.28
C ASP A 191 -23.27 -20.99 -22.24
N MET A 192 -22.46 -20.03 -22.69
CA MET A 192 -22.94 -18.94 -23.54
C MET A 192 -23.41 -19.44 -24.91
N ASP A 193 -22.78 -20.47 -25.48
CA ASP A 193 -23.12 -20.99 -26.81
C ASP A 193 -24.46 -21.73 -26.80
N GLN A 194 -24.72 -22.53 -25.76
CA GLN A 194 -26.02 -23.17 -25.51
C GLN A 194 -27.12 -22.13 -25.29
N PHE A 195 -26.83 -21.02 -24.60
CA PHE A 195 -27.79 -19.93 -24.43
C PHE A 195 -28.11 -19.20 -25.75
N PHE A 196 -27.10 -18.87 -26.56
CA PHE A 196 -27.32 -18.26 -27.88
C PHE A 196 -28.10 -19.18 -28.83
N LYS A 197 -27.83 -20.49 -28.80
CA LYS A 197 -28.60 -21.47 -29.57
C LYS A 197 -30.06 -21.53 -29.10
N TRP A 198 -30.30 -21.58 -27.79
CA TRP A 198 -31.66 -21.57 -27.23
C TRP A 198 -32.44 -20.29 -27.60
N LEU A 199 -31.79 -19.12 -27.56
CA LEU A 199 -32.39 -17.87 -28.04
C LEU A 199 -32.77 -17.93 -29.52
N LYS A 200 -31.95 -18.58 -30.36
CA LYS A 200 -32.25 -18.82 -31.79
C LYS A 200 -33.50 -19.68 -31.98
N ASP A 201 -33.64 -20.73 -31.18
CA ASP A 201 -34.79 -21.63 -31.25
C ASP A 201 -36.09 -20.91 -30.80
N VAL A 202 -36.01 -20.06 -29.77
CA VAL A 202 -37.12 -19.18 -29.35
C VAL A 202 -37.48 -18.16 -30.43
N GLU A 203 -36.49 -17.53 -31.07
CA GLU A 203 -36.67 -16.57 -32.17
C GLU A 203 -37.48 -17.19 -33.33
N ASN A 204 -37.16 -18.43 -33.69
CA ASN A 204 -37.84 -19.16 -34.77
C ASN A 204 -39.29 -19.49 -34.40
N VAL A 205 -39.55 -20.03 -33.20
CA VAL A 205 -40.91 -20.34 -32.72
C VAL A 205 -41.81 -19.09 -32.70
N MET A 206 -41.27 -17.93 -32.30
CA MET A 206 -42.01 -16.66 -32.30
C MET A 206 -42.37 -16.21 -33.72
N LYS A 207 -41.46 -16.34 -34.70
CA LYS A 207 -41.73 -15.96 -36.10
C LYS A 207 -42.85 -16.80 -36.71
N ASP A 208 -42.79 -18.12 -36.54
CA ASP A 208 -43.80 -19.04 -37.09
C ASP A 208 -45.21 -18.75 -36.55
N GLU A 209 -45.32 -18.39 -35.27
CA GLU A 209 -46.61 -18.10 -34.66
C GLU A 209 -47.16 -16.72 -35.05
N ILE A 210 -46.29 -15.72 -35.21
CA ILE A 210 -46.68 -14.40 -35.76
C ILE A 210 -47.22 -14.54 -37.19
N ILE A 211 -46.57 -15.35 -38.03
CA ILE A 211 -47.02 -15.60 -39.42
C ILE A 211 -48.43 -16.24 -39.43
N LYS A 212 -48.72 -17.18 -38.52
CA LYS A 212 -50.06 -17.77 -38.41
C LYS A 212 -51.13 -16.76 -38.01
N GLN A 213 -50.83 -15.85 -37.07
CA GLN A 213 -51.81 -14.86 -36.61
C GLN A 213 -52.13 -13.82 -37.68
N ILE A 214 -51.12 -13.39 -38.45
CA ILE A 214 -51.32 -12.48 -39.59
C ILE A 214 -52.28 -13.10 -40.62
N ASN A 215 -52.11 -14.40 -40.93
CA ASN A 215 -52.94 -15.11 -41.91
C ASN A 215 -54.38 -15.42 -41.44
N MET A 216 -54.76 -15.11 -40.19
CA MET A 216 -56.13 -15.35 -39.68
C MET A 216 -56.98 -14.08 -39.52
N ASN A 217 -56.41 -12.88 -39.69
CA ASN A 217 -57.07 -11.62 -39.37
C ASN A 217 -57.45 -10.76 -40.60
N GLU A 218 -57.63 -11.34 -41.80
CA GLU A 218 -57.98 -10.60 -43.03
C GLU A 218 -59.43 -10.03 -43.07
N GLY A 219 -60.11 -9.84 -41.92
CA GLY A 219 -61.58 -9.82 -41.85
C GLY A 219 -62.28 -8.72 -41.03
N ASP A 220 -61.67 -7.60 -40.66
CA ASP A 220 -62.42 -6.44 -40.12
C ASP A 220 -61.77 -5.06 -40.43
N GLU A 221 -62.41 -4.26 -41.29
CA GLU A 221 -61.97 -2.89 -41.61
C GLU A 221 -62.13 -1.89 -40.45
N SER A 222 -63.01 -2.17 -39.50
CA SER A 222 -63.27 -1.29 -38.35
C SER A 222 -62.14 -1.37 -37.31
N GLU A 223 -61.64 -2.59 -37.06
CA GLU A 223 -60.53 -2.85 -36.15
C GLU A 223 -59.21 -2.29 -36.71
N ASN A 224 -58.97 -2.46 -38.01
CA ASN A 224 -57.83 -1.86 -38.71
C ASN A 224 -57.75 -0.33 -38.54
N LYS A 225 -58.89 0.37 -38.56
CA LYS A 225 -58.95 1.84 -38.39
C LYS A 225 -58.67 2.29 -36.96
N MET A 226 -59.08 1.50 -35.96
CA MET A 226 -58.76 1.74 -34.55
C MET A 226 -57.28 1.44 -34.26
N ASN A 227 -56.74 0.38 -34.85
CA ASN A 227 -55.34 0.00 -34.78
C ASN A 227 -54.42 1.06 -35.40
N LEU A 228 -54.76 1.60 -36.57
CA LEU A 228 -54.04 2.72 -37.21
C LEU A 228 -53.93 3.96 -36.30
N LYS A 229 -55.00 4.34 -35.61
CA LYS A 229 -54.97 5.45 -34.65
C LYS A 229 -54.07 5.13 -33.44
N LYS A 230 -54.16 3.91 -32.91
CA LYS A 230 -53.34 3.44 -31.79
C LYS A 230 -51.85 3.41 -32.13
N VAL A 231 -51.51 2.97 -33.34
CA VAL A 231 -50.14 2.98 -33.89
C VAL A 231 -49.63 4.42 -34.00
N ALA A 232 -50.41 5.36 -34.54
CA ALA A 232 -50.00 6.77 -34.62
C ALA A 232 -49.74 7.41 -33.24
N GLU A 233 -50.56 7.09 -32.23
CA GLU A 233 -50.36 7.52 -30.84
C GLU A 233 -49.07 6.91 -30.23
N LEU A 234 -48.84 5.61 -30.44
CA LEU A 234 -47.63 4.91 -29.98
C LEU A 234 -46.36 5.41 -30.67
N GLU A 235 -46.39 5.67 -31.97
CA GLU A 235 -45.27 6.28 -32.69
C GLU A 235 -44.98 7.70 -32.21
N ALA A 236 -46.01 8.52 -31.96
CA ALA A 236 -45.84 9.86 -31.42
C ALA A 236 -45.21 9.81 -30.01
N SER A 237 -45.61 8.84 -29.19
CA SER A 237 -44.99 8.57 -27.89
C SER A 237 -43.52 8.12 -28.04
N ASN A 238 -43.24 7.17 -28.95
CA ASN A 238 -41.89 6.68 -29.24
C ASN A 238 -40.96 7.81 -29.75
N ARG A 239 -41.46 8.68 -30.64
CA ARG A 239 -40.75 9.89 -31.09
C ARG A 239 -40.40 10.82 -29.92
N ARG A 240 -41.32 11.03 -28.96
CA ARG A 240 -41.05 11.82 -27.74
C ARG A 240 -40.00 11.16 -26.85
N TYR A 241 -40.08 9.85 -26.61
CA TYR A 241 -39.09 9.13 -25.80
C TYR A 241 -37.70 9.13 -26.45
N ARG A 242 -37.59 8.98 -27.78
CA ARG A 242 -36.32 9.11 -28.49
C ARG A 242 -35.72 10.51 -28.35
N SER A 243 -36.52 11.56 -28.50
CA SER A 243 -36.06 12.94 -28.28
C SER A 243 -35.62 13.18 -26.83
N ALA A 244 -36.36 12.65 -25.84
CA ALA A 244 -35.96 12.73 -24.43
C ALA A 244 -34.66 11.96 -24.15
N LEU A 245 -34.46 10.80 -24.78
CA LEU A 245 -33.24 10.00 -24.65
C LEU A 245 -32.02 10.72 -25.26
N THR A 246 -32.16 11.33 -26.45
CA THR A 246 -31.10 12.17 -27.05
C THR A 246 -30.75 13.33 -26.12
N ASN A 247 -31.76 14.03 -25.58
CA ASN A 247 -31.53 15.13 -24.64
C ASN A 247 -30.82 14.65 -23.35
N LEU A 248 -31.19 13.48 -22.81
CA LEU A 248 -30.52 12.90 -21.65
C LEU A 248 -29.06 12.52 -21.95
N SER A 249 -28.79 11.93 -23.12
CA SER A 249 -27.42 11.65 -23.56
C SER A 249 -26.57 12.91 -23.55
N SER A 250 -27.04 14.00 -24.17
CA SER A 250 -26.30 15.27 -24.20
C SER A 250 -26.10 15.91 -22.82
N HIS A 251 -26.98 15.65 -21.84
CA HIS A 251 -26.74 16.07 -20.46
C HIS A 251 -25.69 15.20 -19.76
N ILE A 252 -25.65 13.89 -20.03
CA ILE A 252 -24.60 13.00 -19.52
C ILE A 252 -23.25 13.43 -20.09
N ASP A 253 -23.16 13.63 -21.42
CA ASP A 253 -21.95 14.11 -22.09
C ASP A 253 -21.45 15.43 -21.45
N ALA A 254 -22.35 16.38 -21.17
CA ALA A 254 -22.01 17.65 -20.54
C ALA A 254 -21.51 17.48 -19.08
N ILE A 255 -22.09 16.58 -18.30
CA ILE A 255 -21.66 16.27 -16.92
C ILE A 255 -20.29 15.59 -16.92
N GLU A 256 -20.03 14.68 -17.86
CA GLU A 256 -18.72 14.02 -18.00
C GLU A 256 -17.62 15.03 -18.37
N GLN A 257 -17.90 15.96 -19.30
CA GLN A 257 -16.95 17.04 -19.61
C GLN A 257 -16.72 17.99 -18.41
N GLU A 258 -17.76 18.32 -17.64
CA GLU A 258 -17.60 19.14 -16.43
C GLU A 258 -16.77 18.41 -15.35
N ALA A 259 -16.91 17.09 -15.22
CA ALA A 259 -16.11 16.27 -14.31
C ALA A 259 -14.64 16.25 -14.71
N ILE A 260 -14.32 15.98 -15.98
CA ILE A 260 -12.95 15.99 -16.51
C ILE A 260 -12.27 17.34 -16.25
N LEU A 261 -12.94 18.45 -16.58
CA LEU A 261 -12.39 19.80 -16.35
C LEU A 261 -12.11 20.09 -14.87
N LYS A 262 -12.93 19.57 -13.94
CA LYS A 262 -12.67 19.70 -12.50
C LYS A 262 -11.50 18.83 -12.04
N GLU A 263 -11.37 17.62 -12.57
CA GLU A 263 -10.22 16.75 -12.29
C GLU A 263 -8.91 17.39 -12.76
N GLU A 264 -8.86 17.96 -13.97
CA GLU A 264 -7.69 18.72 -14.48
C GLU A 264 -7.32 19.89 -13.57
N VAL A 265 -8.31 20.67 -13.08
CA VAL A 265 -8.07 21.78 -12.15
C VAL A 265 -7.55 21.27 -10.80
N TYR A 266 -8.10 20.20 -10.25
CA TYR A 266 -7.63 19.63 -8.98
C TYR A 266 -6.22 19.03 -9.11
N LEU A 267 -5.90 18.33 -10.19
CA LEU A 267 -4.55 17.80 -10.44
C LEU A 267 -3.52 18.94 -10.61
N SER A 268 -3.91 20.02 -11.29
CA SER A 268 -3.08 21.22 -11.43
C SER A 268 -2.80 21.88 -10.08
N GLU A 269 -3.81 22.03 -9.22
CA GLU A 269 -3.66 22.63 -7.90
C GLU A 269 -2.89 21.73 -6.93
N ILE A 270 -3.09 20.40 -6.98
CA ILE A 270 -2.28 19.43 -6.24
C ILE A 270 -0.81 19.53 -6.67
N SER A 271 -0.53 19.64 -7.96
CA SER A 271 0.82 19.80 -8.49
C SER A 271 1.47 21.11 -8.02
N ARG A 272 0.70 22.22 -8.03
CA ARG A 272 1.14 23.53 -7.52
C ARG A 272 1.48 23.47 -6.03
N LEU A 273 0.60 22.87 -5.22
CA LEU A 273 0.79 22.74 -3.76
C LEU A 273 1.96 21.83 -3.41
N ARG A 274 2.18 20.74 -4.17
CA ARG A 274 3.38 19.91 -4.05
C ARG A 274 4.62 20.74 -4.30
N HIS A 275 4.71 21.47 -5.41
CA HIS A 275 5.88 22.31 -5.69
C HIS A 275 6.10 23.43 -4.65
N GLU A 276 5.04 23.92 -4.02
CA GLU A 276 5.14 24.90 -2.93
C GLU A 276 5.67 24.29 -1.63
N ILE A 277 5.24 23.08 -1.26
CA ILE A 277 5.79 22.29 -0.14
C ILE A 277 7.27 21.95 -0.42
N ASN A 278 7.50 21.29 -1.56
CA ASN A 278 8.63 21.43 -2.49
C ASN A 278 9.75 22.40 -2.03
N GLU A 279 9.52 23.68 -2.33
CA GLU A 279 10.49 24.75 -2.10
C GLU A 279 10.48 25.31 -0.66
N GLN A 280 9.62 24.82 0.23
CA GLN A 280 9.62 25.16 1.65
C GLN A 280 10.48 24.18 2.46
N LEU A 281 10.31 22.86 2.32
CA LEU A 281 11.09 21.87 3.09
C LEU A 281 12.57 21.93 2.69
N LYS A 282 12.87 22.03 1.39
CA LYS A 282 14.23 22.32 0.88
C LYS A 282 14.92 23.52 1.55
N LYS A 283 14.19 24.61 1.83
CA LYS A 283 14.72 25.78 2.55
C LYS A 283 14.91 25.52 4.05
N GLN A 284 14.03 24.74 4.68
CA GLN A 284 14.19 24.34 6.08
C GLN A 284 15.43 23.46 6.26
N LEU A 285 15.60 22.45 5.40
CA LEU A 285 16.74 21.55 5.37
C LEU A 285 18.08 22.30 5.18
N GLU A 286 18.14 23.28 4.27
CA GLU A 286 19.35 24.09 4.06
C GLU A 286 19.70 24.93 5.32
N ASN A 287 18.69 25.45 6.02
CA ASN A 287 18.88 26.21 7.26
C ASN A 287 19.34 25.33 8.43
N GLU A 288 18.73 24.15 8.63
CA GLU A 288 19.18 23.20 9.66
C GLU A 288 20.57 22.61 9.33
N TYR A 289 20.93 22.45 8.06
CA TYR A 289 22.30 22.08 7.68
C TYR A 289 23.32 23.15 8.09
N LYS A 290 23.05 24.44 7.81
CA LYS A 290 23.89 25.56 8.27
C LYS A 290 24.03 25.59 9.79
N ARG A 291 22.90 25.47 10.51
CA ARG A 291 22.86 25.39 11.98
C ARG A 291 23.67 24.21 12.54
N LYS A 292 23.60 23.03 11.90
CA LYS A 292 24.39 21.86 12.28
C LYS A 292 25.90 22.10 12.13
N LEU A 293 26.33 22.74 11.04
CA LEU A 293 27.74 23.12 10.83
C LEU A 293 28.24 24.09 11.90
N GLU A 294 27.44 25.10 12.26
CA GLU A 294 27.77 26.04 13.34
C GLU A 294 27.94 25.32 14.69
N LEU A 295 27.00 24.43 15.05
CA LEU A 295 27.07 23.64 16.29
C LEU A 295 28.30 22.72 16.32
N VAL A 296 28.65 22.08 15.19
CA VAL A 296 29.89 21.28 15.08
C VAL A 296 31.13 22.16 15.26
N SER A 297 31.16 23.36 14.67
CA SER A 297 32.26 24.32 14.86
C SER A 297 32.40 24.76 16.33
N GLN A 298 31.28 25.02 17.02
CA GLN A 298 31.27 25.37 18.44
C GLN A 298 31.74 24.20 19.32
N ALA A 299 31.26 22.97 19.07
CA ALA A 299 31.68 21.78 19.79
C ALA A 299 33.19 21.52 19.64
N SER A 300 33.75 21.67 18.43
CA SER A 300 35.19 21.54 18.18
C SER A 300 36.01 22.56 18.97
N LYS A 301 35.56 23.83 19.02
CA LYS A 301 36.22 24.87 19.84
C LYS A 301 36.21 24.54 21.33
N ILE A 302 35.09 24.01 21.86
CA ILE A 302 35.00 23.58 23.26
C ILE A 302 35.96 22.41 23.53
N TYR A 303 36.00 21.41 22.64
CA TYR A 303 36.91 20.27 22.75
C TYR A 303 38.38 20.68 22.73
N GLU A 304 38.77 21.63 21.88
CA GLU A 304 40.12 22.23 21.92
C GLU A 304 40.44 22.91 23.26
N VAL A 305 39.50 23.69 23.82
CA VAL A 305 39.71 24.37 25.11
C VAL A 305 39.88 23.36 26.24
N MET A 306 39.04 22.32 26.31
CA MET A 306 39.15 21.27 27.32
C MET A 306 40.49 20.52 27.22
N ASN A 307 40.92 20.12 26.02
CA ASN A 307 42.22 19.46 25.81
C ASN A 307 43.42 20.37 26.16
N ARG A 308 43.32 21.68 25.94
CA ARG A 308 44.35 22.65 26.38
C ARG A 308 44.39 22.79 27.91
N GLN A 309 43.26 22.66 28.61
CA GLN A 309 43.21 22.68 30.08
C GLN A 309 43.78 21.39 30.68
N GLN A 310 43.42 20.22 30.15
CA GLN A 310 43.98 18.93 30.60
C GLN A 310 45.51 18.88 30.45
N LYS A 311 46.05 19.31 29.30
CA LYS A 311 47.52 19.40 29.10
C LYS A 311 48.22 20.37 30.05
N LYS A 312 47.54 21.41 30.56
CA LYS A 312 48.10 22.30 31.59
C LYS A 312 48.14 21.65 32.97
N HIS A 313 47.21 20.75 33.30
CA HIS A 313 47.24 20.01 34.56
C HIS A 313 48.35 18.95 34.57
N SER A 314 48.45 18.09 33.54
CA SER A 314 49.52 17.07 33.49
C SER A 314 50.94 17.66 33.47
N ASN A 315 51.13 18.81 32.81
CA ASN A 315 52.44 19.47 32.80
C ASN A 315 52.79 20.15 34.15
N ASN A 316 51.82 20.42 35.02
CA ASN A 316 52.06 20.97 36.35
C ASN A 316 52.29 19.87 37.40
N GLU A 317 51.67 18.69 37.26
CA GLU A 317 51.92 17.56 38.18
C GLU A 317 53.34 16.99 38.03
N MET A 318 53.87 16.85 36.80
CA MET A 318 55.26 16.38 36.59
C MET A 318 56.35 17.30 37.17
N VAL A 319 56.02 18.56 37.51
CA VAL A 319 56.97 19.49 38.15
C VAL A 319 56.91 19.41 39.68
N ALA A 320 55.79 18.95 40.25
CA ALA A 320 55.57 18.92 41.70
C ALA A 320 56.16 17.68 42.40
N GLU A 321 56.22 16.51 41.74
CA GLU A 321 56.62 15.25 42.40
C GLU A 321 58.15 15.06 42.59
N SER A 322 58.98 15.97 42.07
CA SER A 322 60.45 15.85 42.19
C SER A 322 61.04 16.33 43.52
N GLN A 323 60.21 16.81 44.46
CA GLN A 323 60.65 17.21 45.81
C GLN A 323 59.66 16.81 46.92
N MET A 324 59.71 15.56 47.39
CA MET A 324 59.78 15.29 48.84
C MET A 324 60.17 13.82 49.13
N LYS A 325 61.21 13.64 49.94
CA LYS A 325 61.61 12.34 50.50
C LYS A 325 61.14 12.21 51.95
N ASN A 326 60.73 11.00 52.30
CA ASN A 326 60.73 10.39 53.63
C ASN A 326 59.73 10.92 54.68
N GLY A 327 58.77 10.07 55.03
CA GLY A 327 57.95 10.13 56.26
C GLY A 327 57.21 8.80 56.42
N SER A 328 57.23 8.19 57.60
CA SER A 328 56.81 6.79 57.81
C SER A 328 55.58 6.64 58.73
N ALA A 329 54.82 5.57 58.49
CA ALA A 329 54.18 4.68 59.48
C ALA A 329 52.65 4.75 59.72
N TYR A 330 52.07 3.53 59.83
CA TYR A 330 50.74 3.10 60.32
C TYR A 330 49.53 3.56 59.47
N ASP A 331 48.73 2.70 58.80
CA ASP A 331 47.94 1.49 59.17
C ASP A 331 46.45 1.81 59.48
N LEU A 332 45.54 0.84 59.21
CA LEU A 332 44.06 0.91 59.12
C LEU A 332 43.56 1.60 57.83
N GLY A 333 42.75 1.04 56.92
CA GLY A 333 41.80 -0.09 56.95
C GLY A 333 40.36 0.45 56.77
N GLY A 334 39.45 -0.03 55.90
CA GLY A 334 39.45 -1.07 54.86
C GLY A 334 38.04 -1.15 54.20
N ALA A 335 37.80 -2.07 53.26
CA ALA A 335 36.47 -2.41 52.65
C ALA A 335 35.77 -1.29 51.81
N ASN A 336 34.84 -1.53 50.87
CA ASN A 336 34.39 -2.75 50.18
C ASN A 336 33.68 -2.40 48.84
N TYR A 337 33.80 -3.30 47.85
CA TYR A 337 32.86 -3.69 46.78
C TYR A 337 31.79 -2.77 46.13
N ASN A 338 31.77 -2.86 44.79
CA ASN A 338 30.65 -3.20 43.89
C ASN A 338 29.66 -2.15 43.29
N SER A 339 29.79 -2.06 41.95
CA SER A 339 28.78 -2.44 40.93
C SER A 339 27.63 -1.51 40.49
N ASN A 340 27.54 -1.40 39.15
CA ASN A 340 26.34 -1.38 38.28
C ASN A 340 25.31 -0.24 38.37
N GLY A 341 24.89 0.25 37.18
CA GLY A 341 23.49 0.62 36.95
C GLY A 341 23.20 1.69 35.88
N ASN A 342 22.95 1.24 34.64
CA ASN A 342 21.94 1.73 33.67
C ASN A 342 21.97 3.22 33.16
N CYS A 343 21.89 3.47 31.84
CA CYS A 343 20.68 3.77 31.01
C CYS A 343 19.93 5.06 31.45
N THR A 344 19.33 5.95 30.65
CA THR A 344 18.96 6.08 29.21
C THR A 344 18.54 7.57 29.00
N GLU A 345 18.37 8.21 27.82
CA GLU A 345 18.44 7.87 26.38
C GLU A 345 18.74 9.17 25.56
N MET A 346 18.30 9.29 24.30
CA MET A 346 18.26 10.53 23.50
C MET A 346 16.82 10.96 23.18
N VAL A 347 16.59 12.25 22.89
CA VAL A 347 15.62 12.67 21.85
C VAL A 347 16.21 13.85 21.06
N ARG A 348 16.26 13.71 19.73
CA ARG A 348 16.38 14.84 18.79
C ARG A 348 15.48 14.54 17.59
N ASN A 349 14.40 15.31 17.45
CA ASN A 349 13.54 15.25 16.27
C ASN A 349 14.15 16.08 15.13
N GLY A 350 13.97 15.61 13.91
CA GLY A 350 14.23 16.32 12.66
C GLY A 350 13.41 15.63 11.58
N TYR A 351 12.30 16.27 11.19
CA TYR A 351 11.64 15.93 9.93
C TYR A 351 12.49 16.52 8.79
N ASP A 352 12.43 15.88 7.63
CA ASP A 352 11.95 16.53 6.40
C ASP A 352 11.63 15.39 5.41
N ASP A 353 10.38 15.38 4.94
CA ASP A 353 9.91 14.53 3.85
C ASP A 353 10.19 15.22 2.51
N GLU A 354 10.26 14.45 1.42
CA GLU A 354 9.74 14.79 0.08
C GLU A 354 9.96 13.58 -0.83
N LEU A 355 8.95 12.90 -1.41
CA LEU A 355 7.83 13.33 -2.26
C LEU A 355 8.22 13.79 -3.67
N ASP A 356 8.43 12.79 -4.53
CA ASP A 356 7.89 12.84 -5.89
C ASP A 356 6.79 11.79 -6.04
N ILE A 357 5.69 12.17 -6.68
CA ILE A 357 4.55 11.30 -7.02
C ILE A 357 4.11 11.61 -8.45
N TYR A 358 3.98 10.56 -9.26
CA TYR A 358 3.15 10.58 -10.46
C TYR A 358 1.67 10.45 -10.06
N VAL A 359 0.90 11.53 -10.22
CA VAL A 359 -0.36 11.59 -10.99
C VAL A 359 -0.42 13.00 -11.58
#